data_AF-A0A353D6L4-F1
#
_entry.id   AF-A0A353D6L4-F1
#
_cell.length_a   1.000
_cell.length_b   1.000
_cell.length_c   1.000
_cell.angle_alpha   90.00
_cell.angle_beta   90.00
_cell.angle_gamma   90.00
#
_symmetry.space_group_name_H-M   'P 1'
#
loop_
_entity.id
_entity.type
_entity.pdbx_description
1 polymer ?
#
loop_
_entity_poly.entity_id
_entity_poly.type
_entity_poly.pdbx_seq_one_letter_code
_entity_poly.pdbx_strand_id
1 'polypeptide(L)'
;MNDTAMNIPSSNNSLSSIREVKPNTFIFEKHDALPAHVCDDIIARFENCNDEQYPGRIGQTVNEDSGIKKTTDLVVSGKPHWKDVDRALFQSLGRAVIEFREKFVYFKGPFKDMGYNVQRYQPGEYYHWHIDGGSHDFSQRQLVALWYLN
;
A
#
# COMPACT_ATOMS: atom_id res chain seq x y z
N MET A 1 -31.24 -25.05 -15.41
CA MET A 1 -30.82 -24.33 -14.20
C MET A 1 -30.58 -22.90 -14.65
N ASN A 2 -31.44 -21.96 -14.24
CA ASN A 2 -31.36 -20.58 -14.68
C ASN A 2 -30.28 -19.86 -13.86
N ASP A 3 -29.20 -19.47 -14.52
CA ASP A 3 -28.21 -18.53 -13.99
C ASP A 3 -28.91 -17.20 -13.74
N THR A 4 -29.22 -16.96 -12.47
CA THR A 4 -29.71 -15.66 -12.02
C THR A 4 -28.46 -14.81 -11.86
N ALA A 5 -28.06 -14.11 -12.93
CA ALA A 5 -27.03 -13.09 -12.84
C ALA A 5 -27.43 -12.12 -11.72
N MET A 6 -26.64 -12.08 -10.65
CA MET A 6 -26.84 -11.12 -9.58
C MET A 6 -26.73 -9.73 -10.19
N ASN A 7 -27.87 -9.04 -10.23
CA ASN A 7 -27.96 -7.68 -10.71
C ASN A 7 -27.32 -6.79 -9.64
N ILE A 8 -25.99 -6.67 -9.67
CA ILE A 8 -25.25 -5.78 -8.77
C ILE A 8 -25.62 -4.35 -9.21
N PRO A 9 -26.29 -3.55 -8.36
CA PRO A 9 -26.61 -2.19 -8.72
C PRO A 9 -25.30 -1.45 -8.98
N SER A 10 -25.13 -0.94 -10.20
CA SER A 10 -24.02 -0.05 -10.52
C SER A 10 -24.22 1.24 -9.72
N SER A 11 -23.52 1.37 -8.58
CA SER A 11 -23.41 2.66 -7.90
C SER A 11 -22.73 3.61 -8.88
N ASN A 12 -23.51 4.53 -9.43
CA ASN A 12 -23.08 5.54 -10.40
C ASN A 12 -22.20 6.63 -9.75
N ASN A 13 -21.58 6.32 -8.62
CA ASN A 13 -20.71 7.22 -7.88
C ASN A 13 -19.35 7.22 -8.57
N SER A 14 -19.06 8.30 -9.27
CA SER A 14 -17.72 8.56 -9.79
C SER A 14 -16.77 8.85 -8.63
N LEU A 15 -15.56 8.29 -8.72
CA LEU A 15 -14.44 8.70 -7.87
C LEU A 15 -14.07 10.13 -8.28
N SER A 16 -13.90 11.01 -7.30
CA SER A 16 -13.66 12.44 -7.52
C SER A 16 -12.17 12.77 -7.65
N SER A 17 -11.32 12.06 -6.90
CA SER A 17 -9.88 12.30 -6.85
C SER A 17 -9.04 11.08 -7.21
N ILE A 18 -9.65 9.90 -7.25
CA ILE A 18 -8.99 8.63 -7.57
C ILE A 18 -9.37 8.17 -8.97
N ARG A 19 -8.40 7.67 -9.75
CA ARG A 19 -8.62 7.24 -11.14
C ARG A 19 -8.03 5.86 -11.38
N GLU A 20 -8.74 5.01 -12.12
CA GLU A 20 -8.15 3.75 -12.58
C GLU A 20 -7.14 4.07 -13.68
N VAL A 21 -5.92 3.54 -13.55
CA VAL A 21 -4.82 3.84 -14.48
C VAL A 21 -5.17 3.38 -15.90
N LYS A 22 -5.78 2.20 -16.02
CA LYS A 22 -6.36 1.66 -17.26
C LYS A 22 -7.58 0.81 -16.92
N PRO A 23 -8.60 0.75 -17.80
CA PRO A 23 -9.79 -0.06 -17.55
C PRO A 23 -9.46 -1.53 -17.23
N ASN A 24 -10.11 -2.07 -16.20
CA ASN A 24 -10.00 -3.47 -15.75
C ASN A 24 -8.61 -3.88 -15.25
N THR A 25 -7.78 -2.93 -14.83
CA THR A 25 -6.49 -3.25 -14.19
C THR A 25 -6.63 -3.40 -12.68
N PHE A 26 -7.68 -2.82 -12.09
CA PHE A 26 -7.84 -2.69 -10.65
C PHE A 26 -6.69 -1.90 -9.97
N ILE A 27 -5.93 -1.14 -10.76
CA ILE A 27 -4.86 -0.26 -10.29
C ILE A 27 -5.39 1.17 -10.35
N PHE A 28 -5.36 1.84 -9.20
CA PHE A 28 -5.88 3.18 -9.05
C PHE A 28 -4.82 4.13 -8.54
N GLU A 29 -4.78 5.33 -9.10
CA GLU A 29 -3.88 6.39 -8.70
C GLU A 29 -4.65 7.54 -8.06
N LYS A 30 -4.00 8.17 -7.08
CA LYS A 30 -4.42 9.42 -6.46
C LYS A 30 -3.21 10.35 -6.43
N HIS A 31 -3.28 11.42 -7.20
CA HIS A 31 -2.25 12.48 -7.17
C HIS A 31 -2.35 13.25 -5.85
N ASP A 32 -1.19 13.73 -5.38
CA ASP A 32 -1.07 14.54 -4.16
C ASP A 32 -1.70 13.89 -2.92
N ALA A 33 -1.57 12.56 -2.79
CA ALA A 33 -2.09 11.81 -1.65
C ALA A 33 -1.43 12.22 -0.32
N LEU A 34 -0.17 12.68 -0.39
CA LEU A 34 0.58 13.28 0.71
C LEU A 34 1.10 14.66 0.29
N PRO A 35 1.19 15.63 1.21
CA PRO A 35 1.88 16.89 0.93
C PRO A 35 3.37 16.65 0.64
N ALA A 36 3.94 17.38 -0.31
CA ALA A 36 5.35 17.22 -0.72
C ALA A 36 6.34 17.25 0.46
N HIS A 37 6.17 18.21 1.39
CA HIS A 37 7.06 18.31 2.57
C HIS A 37 6.99 17.09 3.50
N VAL A 38 5.88 16.35 3.50
CA VAL A 38 5.77 15.09 4.26
C VAL A 38 6.56 13.99 3.56
N CYS A 39 6.52 13.92 2.22
CA CYS A 39 7.35 12.98 1.45
C CYS A 39 8.84 13.25 1.69
N ASP A 40 9.26 14.52 1.60
CA ASP A 40 10.65 14.92 1.83
C ASP A 40 11.14 14.58 3.25
N ASP A 41 10.31 14.84 4.27
CA ASP A 41 10.62 14.49 5.66
C ASP A 41 10.75 12.98 5.87
N ILE A 42 9.87 12.17 5.28
CA ILE A 42 9.96 10.70 5.35
C ILE A 42 11.27 10.21 4.72
N ILE A 43 11.64 10.73 3.55
CA ILE A 43 12.89 10.39 2.87
C ILE A 43 14.08 10.78 3.75
N ALA A 44 14.12 12.02 4.25
CA ALA A 44 15.21 12.52 5.07
C ALA A 44 15.38 11.68 6.35
N ARG A 45 14.28 11.31 7.03
CA ARG A 45 14.34 10.44 8.20
C ARG A 45 14.84 9.04 7.86
N PHE A 46 14.39 8.47 6.74
CA PHE A 46 14.83 7.16 6.29
C PHE A 46 16.35 7.15 6.08
N GLU A 47 16.89 8.10 5.32
CA GLU A 47 18.33 8.18 5.01
C GLU A 47 19.20 8.45 6.26
N ASN A 48 18.66 9.07 7.31
CA ASN A 48 19.36 9.31 8.57
C ASN A 48 19.25 8.16 9.57
N CYS A 49 18.32 7.20 9.39
CA CYS A 49 18.06 6.10 10.33
C CYS A 49 18.66 4.77 9.87
N ASN A 50 19.96 4.80 9.51
CA ASN A 50 20.65 3.65 8.91
C ASN A 50 20.72 2.41 9.81
N ASP A 51 20.65 2.58 11.13
CA ASP A 51 20.66 1.52 12.13
C ASP A 51 19.36 0.70 12.18
N GLU A 52 18.27 1.25 11.65
CA GLU A 52 16.98 0.56 11.57
C GLU A 52 16.64 0.03 10.18
N GLN A 53 17.48 0.33 9.19
CA GLN A 53 17.35 -0.18 7.83
C GLN A 53 17.83 -1.63 7.76
N TYR A 54 17.19 -2.44 6.90
CA TYR A 54 17.59 -3.82 6.67
C TYR A 54 17.32 -4.25 5.21
N PRO A 55 18.00 -5.31 4.71
CA PRO A 55 17.73 -5.85 3.39
C PRO A 55 16.27 -6.32 3.25
N GLY A 56 15.68 -6.09 2.08
CA GLY A 56 14.32 -6.50 1.77
C GLY A 56 14.07 -7.99 2.00
N ARG A 57 13.02 -8.29 2.76
CA ARG A 57 12.60 -9.67 3.08
C ARG A 57 11.39 -10.11 2.26
N ILE A 58 11.28 -11.41 1.99
CA ILE A 58 10.22 -12.02 1.18
C ILE A 58 9.43 -13.05 1.99
N GLY A 59 8.13 -13.09 1.72
CA GLY A 59 7.25 -14.17 2.14
C GLY A 59 6.97 -14.23 3.65
N GLN A 60 6.29 -15.29 4.07
CA GLN A 60 5.89 -15.51 5.46
C GLN A 60 7.08 -15.85 6.36
N THR A 61 8.11 -16.47 5.80
CA THR A 61 9.30 -16.88 6.53
C THR A 61 10.32 -15.76 6.71
N VAL A 62 10.06 -14.56 6.16
CA VAL A 62 10.95 -13.39 6.28
C VAL A 62 12.36 -13.74 5.78
N ASN A 63 12.44 -14.51 4.69
CA ASN A 63 13.73 -14.92 4.14
C ASN A 63 14.33 -13.79 3.30
N GLU A 64 15.64 -13.62 3.44
CA GLU A 64 16.46 -12.75 2.59
C GLU A 64 16.89 -13.54 1.35
N ASP A 65 16.10 -13.47 0.28
CA ASP A 65 16.50 -14.02 -1.02
C ASP A 65 16.81 -12.88 -2.00
N SER A 66 18.10 -12.52 -2.04
CA SER A 66 18.62 -11.46 -2.91
C SER A 66 18.46 -11.76 -4.41
N GLY A 67 18.15 -13.00 -4.80
CA GLY A 67 17.80 -13.36 -6.17
C GLY A 67 16.38 -12.94 -6.56
N ILE A 68 15.50 -12.64 -5.58
CA ILE A 68 14.10 -12.30 -5.80
C ILE A 68 13.80 -10.85 -5.42
N LYS A 69 14.34 -10.38 -4.30
CA LYS A 69 14.14 -9.03 -3.77
C LYS A 69 15.47 -8.48 -3.29
N LYS A 70 15.84 -7.34 -3.83
CA LYS A 70 17.02 -6.58 -3.45
C LYS A 70 16.58 -5.14 -3.25
N THR A 71 16.38 -4.75 -1.99
CA THR A 71 15.94 -3.42 -1.57
C THR A 71 16.47 -3.10 -0.18
N THR A 72 16.39 -1.83 0.22
CA THR A 72 16.56 -1.41 1.61
C THR A 72 15.20 -1.08 2.21
N ASP A 73 14.81 -1.73 3.30
CA ASP A 73 13.48 -1.62 3.92
C ASP A 73 13.60 -1.09 5.37
N LEU A 74 12.54 -0.43 5.85
CA LEU A 74 12.37 0.00 7.24
C LEU A 74 10.87 -0.04 7.61
N VAL A 75 10.48 -0.85 8.59
CA VAL A 75 9.14 -0.78 9.21
C VAL A 75 9.03 0.54 9.99
N VAL A 76 7.99 1.33 9.73
CA VAL A 76 7.69 2.55 10.50
C VAL A 76 6.68 2.30 11.62
N SER A 77 5.73 1.38 11.39
CA SER A 77 4.68 1.10 12.37
C SER A 77 5.21 0.50 13.66
N GLY A 78 4.62 0.91 14.79
CA GLY A 78 5.00 0.44 16.13
C GLY A 78 6.22 1.13 16.74
N LYS A 79 6.87 2.07 16.04
CA LYS A 79 8.02 2.81 16.53
C LYS A 79 7.63 4.22 17.01
N PRO A 80 7.93 4.62 18.27
CA PRO A 80 7.49 5.91 18.81
C PRO A 80 7.94 7.14 17.99
N HIS A 81 9.17 7.14 17.46
CA HIS A 81 9.75 8.23 16.67
C HIS A 81 9.23 8.30 15.22
N TRP A 82 8.48 7.29 14.78
CA TRP A 82 7.81 7.25 13.46
C TRP A 82 6.29 7.43 13.55
N LYS A 83 5.75 7.67 14.76
CA LYS A 83 4.30 7.71 15.02
C LYS A 83 3.56 8.76 14.19
N ASP A 84 4.20 9.87 13.88
CA ASP A 84 3.65 10.92 13.03
C ASP A 84 3.57 10.51 11.56
N VAL A 85 4.60 9.85 11.03
CA VAL A 85 4.62 9.26 9.69
C VAL A 85 3.56 8.17 9.56
N ASP A 86 3.50 7.22 10.51
CA ASP A 86 2.49 6.16 10.56
C ASP A 86 1.07 6.75 10.52
N ARG A 87 0.80 7.77 11.35
CA ARG A 87 -0.48 8.48 11.36
C ARG A 87 -0.77 9.18 10.04
N ALA A 88 0.22 9.80 9.39
CA ALA A 88 0.03 10.47 8.11
C ALA A 88 -0.37 9.49 7.00
N LEU A 89 0.30 8.32 6.94
CA LEU A 89 -0.02 7.25 5.99
C LEU A 89 -1.41 6.66 6.26
N PHE A 90 -1.73 6.38 7.53
CA PHE A 90 -3.07 5.91 7.93
C PHE A 90 -4.18 6.88 7.54
N GLN A 91 -3.99 8.18 7.78
CA GLN A 91 -4.98 9.20 7.41
C GLN A 91 -5.10 9.35 5.89
N SER A 92 -3.99 9.28 5.15
CA SER A 92 -3.98 9.29 3.69
C SER A 92 -4.80 8.12 3.13
N LEU A 93 -4.51 6.89 3.59
CA LEU A 93 -5.20 5.69 3.15
C LEU A 93 -6.68 5.73 3.53
N GLY A 94 -7.00 6.12 4.76
CA GLY A 94 -8.38 6.22 5.25
C GLY A 94 -9.24 7.16 4.40
N ARG A 95 -8.70 8.33 4.02
CA ARG A 95 -9.41 9.26 3.11
C ARG A 95 -9.66 8.63 1.74
N ALA A 96 -8.67 7.92 1.19
CA ALA A 96 -8.83 7.23 -0.08
C ALA A 96 -9.90 6.12 -0.01
N VAL A 97 -9.89 5.30 1.05
CA VAL A 97 -10.89 4.23 1.26
C VAL A 97 -12.30 4.79 1.45
N ILE A 98 -12.46 5.93 2.13
CA ILE A 98 -13.75 6.62 2.26
C ILE A 98 -14.33 7.01 0.89
N GLU A 99 -13.50 7.47 -0.05
CA GLU A 99 -13.95 7.73 -1.43
C GLU A 99 -14.21 6.42 -2.18
N PHE A 100 -13.30 5.45 -2.04
CA PHE A 100 -13.32 4.18 -2.76
C PHE A 100 -14.59 3.37 -2.50
N ARG A 101 -15.02 3.32 -1.24
CA ARG A 101 -16.22 2.57 -0.81
C ARG A 101 -17.53 3.15 -1.35
N GLU A 102 -17.54 4.41 -1.81
CA GLU A 102 -18.71 4.99 -2.46
C GLU A 102 -18.96 4.40 -3.84
N LYS A 103 -17.89 3.97 -4.53
CA LYS A 103 -17.96 3.29 -5.83
C LYS A 103 -17.98 1.77 -5.71
N PHE A 104 -17.25 1.21 -4.75
CA PHE A 104 -17.04 -0.23 -4.63
C PHE A 104 -17.58 -0.75 -3.29
N VAL A 105 -18.77 -1.39 -3.34
CA VAL A 105 -19.49 -1.88 -2.15
C VAL A 105 -18.65 -2.84 -1.29
N TYR A 106 -17.74 -3.61 -1.90
CA TYR A 106 -16.81 -4.48 -1.20
C TYR A 106 -16.04 -3.76 -0.07
N PHE A 107 -15.71 -2.48 -0.27
CA PHE A 107 -14.92 -1.68 0.69
C PHE A 107 -15.78 -0.98 1.77
N LYS A 108 -17.07 -1.30 1.90
CA LYS A 108 -17.91 -0.74 2.97
C LYS A 108 -17.74 -1.45 4.32
N GLY A 109 -17.17 -2.66 4.33
CA GLY A 109 -16.88 -3.41 5.55
C GLY A 109 -15.69 -2.84 6.35
N PRO A 110 -15.46 -3.34 7.58
CA PRO A 110 -14.31 -2.94 8.37
C PRO A 110 -13.00 -3.46 7.74
N PHE A 111 -11.96 -2.64 7.79
CA PHE A 111 -10.59 -3.02 7.42
C PHE A 111 -9.71 -3.02 8.66
N LYS A 112 -8.81 -4.00 8.73
CA LYS A 112 -7.70 -3.99 9.67
C LYS A 112 -6.50 -3.34 8.99
N ASP A 113 -5.95 -2.31 9.62
CA ASP A 113 -4.66 -1.76 9.20
C ASP A 113 -3.54 -2.75 9.54
N MET A 114 -2.63 -2.97 8.59
CA MET A 114 -1.51 -3.89 8.69
C MET A 114 -0.17 -3.18 8.91
N GLY A 115 -0.19 -1.84 8.99
CA GLY A 115 0.99 -1.01 9.18
C GLY A 115 1.74 -0.73 7.88
N TYR A 116 2.83 0.02 8.01
CA TYR A 116 3.53 0.64 6.90
C TYR A 116 5.03 0.36 6.95
N ASN A 117 5.61 0.34 5.75
CA ASN A 117 7.05 0.21 5.53
C ASN A 117 7.48 1.33 4.58
N VAL A 118 8.71 1.80 4.78
CA VAL A 118 9.42 2.62 3.80
C VAL A 118 10.46 1.74 3.13
N GLN A 119 10.55 1.82 1.80
CA GLN A 119 11.42 1.00 0.98
C GLN A 119 12.16 1.88 -0.01
N ARG A 120 13.46 1.64 -0.19
CA ARG A 120 14.31 2.30 -1.16
C ARG A 120 14.87 1.30 -2.16
N TYR A 121 14.91 1.75 -3.42
CA TYR A 121 15.58 1.08 -4.53
C TYR A 121 16.71 1.98 -5.05
N GLN A 122 17.91 1.43 -5.15
CA GLN A 122 19.04 2.01 -5.89
C GLN A 122 19.08 1.49 -7.34
N PRO A 123 19.82 2.12 -8.26
CA PRO A 123 20.01 1.58 -9.60
C PRO A 123 20.51 0.11 -9.57
N GLY A 124 19.77 -0.78 -10.22
CA GLY A 124 20.05 -2.22 -10.24
C GLY A 124 19.43 -3.03 -9.08
N GLU A 125 18.65 -2.39 -8.20
CA GLU A 125 17.81 -3.05 -7.21
C GLU A 125 16.43 -3.40 -7.78
N TYR A 126 15.76 -4.39 -7.19
CA TYR A 126 14.55 -4.98 -7.78
C TYR A 126 13.69 -5.71 -6.75
N TYR A 127 12.42 -5.88 -7.12
CA TYR A 127 11.58 -6.92 -6.56
C TYR A 127 10.86 -7.59 -7.73
N HIS A 128 11.15 -8.87 -7.96
CA HIS A 128 10.55 -9.62 -9.05
C HIS A 128 9.04 -9.82 -8.88
N TRP A 129 8.39 -10.24 -9.97
CA TRP A 129 6.96 -10.52 -10.02
C TRP A 129 6.50 -11.39 -8.85
N HIS A 130 5.48 -10.93 -8.15
CA HIS A 130 4.87 -11.61 -7.00
C HIS A 130 3.39 -11.27 -6.88
N ILE A 131 2.72 -11.99 -5.98
CA ILE A 131 1.36 -11.69 -5.54
C ILE A 131 1.43 -11.30 -4.05
N ASP A 132 0.65 -10.29 -3.67
CA ASP A 132 0.65 -9.79 -2.28
C ASP A 132 -0.22 -10.63 -1.33
N GLY A 133 -1.15 -11.40 -1.91
CA GLY A 133 -1.97 -12.38 -1.22
C GLY A 133 -1.28 -13.73 -1.09
N GLY A 134 -1.68 -14.54 -0.11
CA GLY A 134 -1.10 -15.85 0.16
C GLY A 134 -1.93 -16.68 1.13
N SER A 135 -1.33 -17.72 1.72
CA SER A 135 -1.97 -18.51 2.78
C SER A 135 -2.05 -17.73 4.11
N HIS A 136 -2.75 -18.25 5.11
CA HIS A 136 -2.79 -17.70 6.49
C HIS A 136 -3.09 -16.19 6.53
N ASP A 137 -2.32 -15.39 7.27
CA ASP A 137 -2.56 -13.95 7.45
C ASP A 137 -2.56 -13.16 6.13
N PHE A 138 -1.83 -13.64 5.11
CA PHE A 138 -1.82 -13.00 3.79
C PHE A 138 -3.09 -13.28 2.98
N SER A 139 -3.90 -14.27 3.35
CA SER A 139 -5.20 -14.50 2.70
C SER A 139 -6.21 -13.39 2.97
N GLN A 140 -5.96 -12.59 4.01
CA GLN A 140 -6.84 -11.51 4.45
C GLN A 140 -6.43 -10.14 3.88
N ARG A 141 -5.38 -10.06 3.06
CA ARG A 141 -4.99 -8.82 2.39
C ARG A 141 -5.94 -8.54 1.24
N GLN A 142 -6.69 -7.45 1.38
CA GLN A 142 -7.75 -7.05 0.44
C GLN A 142 -7.34 -5.86 -0.43
N LEU A 143 -6.38 -5.05 0.05
CA LEU A 143 -5.91 -3.84 -0.59
C LEU A 143 -4.43 -3.63 -0.25
N VAL A 144 -3.65 -3.21 -1.24
CA VAL A 144 -2.29 -2.72 -1.05
C VAL A 144 -2.23 -1.28 -1.57
N ALA A 145 -1.54 -0.43 -0.81
CA ALA A 145 -1.32 0.96 -1.15
C ALA A 145 0.17 1.25 -1.19
N LEU A 146 0.59 1.98 -2.22
CA LEU A 146 1.96 2.45 -2.40
C LEU A 146 1.93 3.98 -2.47
N TRP A 147 2.87 4.60 -1.77
CA TRP A 147 3.13 6.03 -1.88
C TRP A 147 4.50 6.20 -2.53
N TYR A 148 4.53 6.80 -3.72
CA TYR A 148 5.78 7.24 -4.33
C TYR A 148 6.19 8.55 -3.67
N LEU A 149 7.35 8.55 -3.02
CA LEU A 149 7.85 9.70 -2.27
C LEU A 149 8.77 10.59 -3.13
N ASN A 150 9.26 10.10 -4.27
CA ASN A 150 10.11 10.79 -5.24
C ASN A 150 9.80 10.39 -6.69
#